data_AF-A0A183HA10-F1
#
_entry.id   AF-A0A183HA10-F1
#
_cell.length_a   1.000
_cell.length_b   1.000
_cell.length_c   1.000
_cell.angle_alpha   90.00
_cell.angle_beta   90.00
_cell.angle_gamma   90.00
#
_symmetry.space_group_name_H-M   'P 1'
#
loop_
_entity.id
_entity.type
_entity.pdbx_description
1 polymer ?
#
loop_
_entity_poly.entity_id
_entity_poly.type
_entity_poly.pdbx_seq_one_letter_code
_entity_poly.pdbx_strand_id
1 'polypeptide(L)'
;MQSRHTRHSEPITKVYEFKEDISINSVEKNGKLPKSTILAWGIVIPLLIIANIIFGGIYMIARAKFQKDKRMPPDYSDLSVCKRKFNAPPLLIISSDGFRDSYLDQNITPAIQRLINYGTHSKFMIPTFPSKTFPNHYSIATGLYPAWHGIVDNHFYDPQFKAFFKKSTNQSGWFLGEPIWKTAQKAGLKSGVFFWPGSEAMGKLPSLWMKYNSSVPFTYRVDTLIKWLKLPDDERPSLIQAYFEEPDLAGHMSGPNSDTVILSHMLLSGIKFIICD
;
A
#
# COMPACT_ATOMS: atom_id res chain seq x y z
N MET A 1 -42.39 58.87 -15.47
CA MET A 1 -41.73 60.20 -15.31
C MET A 1 -40.35 59.93 -14.73
N GLN A 2 -39.28 59.88 -15.53
CA GLN A 2 -38.36 61.01 -15.85
C GLN A 2 -37.88 61.75 -14.58
N SER A 3 -36.58 62.01 -14.34
CA SER A 3 -35.48 62.22 -15.29
C SER A 3 -34.10 61.85 -14.74
N ARG A 4 -33.16 61.71 -15.68
CA ARG A 4 -31.70 61.69 -15.50
C ARG A 4 -31.19 62.98 -14.84
N HIS A 5 -30.07 62.86 -14.10
CA HIS A 5 -28.87 63.63 -14.42
C HIS A 5 -27.60 62.88 -14.02
N THR A 6 -26.65 62.88 -14.96
CA THR A 6 -25.32 62.27 -14.98
C THR A 6 -24.31 63.04 -14.13
N ARG A 7 -23.38 62.34 -13.46
CA ARG A 7 -22.03 62.86 -13.23
C ARG A 7 -21.02 61.71 -13.23
N HIS A 8 -20.08 61.78 -14.18
CA HIS A 8 -18.89 60.95 -14.29
C HIS A 8 -17.91 61.26 -13.15
N SER A 9 -17.33 60.22 -12.55
CA SER A 9 -15.96 60.24 -12.01
C SER A 9 -15.46 58.81 -11.88
N GLU A 10 -14.43 58.50 -12.67
CA GLU A 10 -13.74 57.21 -12.82
C GLU A 10 -12.93 56.76 -11.58
N PRO A 11 -12.54 55.47 -11.53
CA PRO A 11 -12.01 54.83 -10.33
C PRO A 11 -10.49 55.02 -10.17
N ILE A 12 -10.06 55.35 -8.96
CA ILE A 12 -8.64 55.38 -8.58
C ILE A 12 -8.17 53.94 -8.36
N THR A 13 -7.58 53.34 -9.40
CA THR A 13 -6.82 52.10 -9.30
C THR A 13 -5.36 52.49 -9.03
N LYS A 14 -4.83 52.21 -7.83
CA LYS A 14 -3.40 52.38 -7.55
C LYS A 14 -2.62 51.29 -8.28
N VAL A 15 -2.13 51.62 -9.46
CA VAL A 15 -1.10 50.85 -10.17
C VAL A 15 0.24 51.18 -9.50
N TYR A 16 0.87 50.18 -8.89
CA TYR A 16 2.26 50.28 -8.46
C TYR A 16 3.14 50.06 -9.70
N GLU A 17 3.66 51.15 -10.25
CA GLU A 17 4.60 51.15 -11.37
C GLU A 17 6.02 50.90 -10.82
N PHE A 18 6.54 49.69 -11.04
CA PHE A 18 7.91 49.34 -10.71
C PHE A 18 8.82 49.90 -11.81
N LYS A 19 9.43 51.05 -11.53
CA LYS A 19 10.35 51.72 -12.44
C LYS A 19 11.74 51.09 -12.26
N GLU A 20 12.09 50.12 -13.10
CA GLU A 20 13.49 49.69 -13.24
C GLU A 20 14.23 50.71 -14.11
N ASP A 21 15.00 51.58 -13.47
CA ASP A 21 16.01 52.39 -14.14
C ASP A 21 17.17 51.48 -14.59
N ILE A 22 17.07 50.92 -15.79
CA ILE A 22 18.21 50.25 -16.44
C ILE A 22 19.14 51.36 -16.98
N SER A 23 19.97 51.93 -16.09
CA SER A 23 21.19 52.60 -16.51
C SER A 23 22.16 51.54 -17.02
N ILE A 24 22.26 51.38 -18.34
CA ILE A 24 23.27 50.52 -18.97
C ILE A 24 24.63 51.20 -18.76
N ASN A 25 25.30 50.86 -17.66
CA ASN A 25 26.74 51.07 -17.52
C ASN A 25 27.44 49.99 -18.35
N SER A 26 27.58 50.24 -19.65
CA SER A 26 28.48 49.46 -20.51
C SER A 26 29.92 49.83 -20.17
N VAL A 27 30.42 49.31 -19.05
CA VAL A 27 31.87 49.14 -18.87
C VAL A 27 32.22 47.86 -19.61
N GLU A 28 32.75 48.00 -20.83
CA GLU A 28 33.46 46.91 -21.50
C GLU A 28 34.63 46.50 -20.60
N LYS A 29 34.40 45.49 -19.73
CA LYS A 29 35.49 44.73 -19.15
C LYS A 29 36.08 43.87 -20.26
N ASN A 30 37.07 44.41 -20.97
CA ASN A 30 38.05 43.63 -21.72
C ASN A 30 38.93 42.82 -20.75
N GLY A 31 38.30 41.89 -20.03
CA GLY A 31 38.97 40.93 -19.17
C GLY A 31 39.44 39.76 -20.02
N LYS A 32 40.70 39.76 -20.44
CA LYS A 32 41.34 38.54 -20.94
C LYS A 32 41.23 37.48 -19.84
N LEU A 33 40.49 36.40 -20.09
CA LEU A 33 40.38 35.29 -19.14
C LEU A 33 41.79 34.83 -18.73
N PRO A 34 42.07 34.64 -17.42
CA PRO A 34 43.35 34.12 -16.98
C PRO A 34 43.64 32.79 -17.68
N LYS A 35 44.86 32.60 -18.20
CA LYS A 35 45.25 31.39 -18.93
C LYS A 35 44.93 30.10 -18.17
N SER A 36 44.98 30.13 -16.84
CA SER A 36 44.60 29.01 -15.95
C SER A 36 43.11 28.64 -16.05
N THR A 37 42.22 29.61 -16.24
CA THR A 37 40.77 29.40 -16.43
C THR A 37 40.48 28.78 -17.80
N ILE A 38 41.19 29.23 -18.83
CA ILE A 38 41.10 28.65 -20.19
C ILE A 38 41.59 27.21 -20.20
N LEU A 39 42.68 26.92 -19.47
CA LEU A 39 43.18 25.55 -19.28
C LEU A 39 42.19 24.67 -18.51
N ALA A 40 41.57 25.21 -17.45
CA ALA A 40 40.58 24.50 -16.64
C ALA A 40 39.33 24.14 -17.45
N TRP A 41 38.77 25.08 -18.21
CA TRP A 41 37.63 24.80 -19.11
C TRP A 41 38.02 23.86 -20.26
N GLY A 42 39.27 23.91 -20.72
CA GLY A 42 39.83 22.95 -21.69
C GLY A 42 39.87 21.51 -21.19
N ILE A 43 39.79 21.26 -19.87
CA ILE A 43 39.74 19.92 -19.27
C ILE A 43 38.30 19.58 -18.83
N VAL A 44 37.59 20.52 -18.24
CA VAL A 44 36.23 20.30 -17.69
C VAL A 44 35.21 20.03 -18.80
N ILE A 45 35.27 20.76 -19.92
CA ILE A 45 34.30 20.59 -21.02
C ILE A 45 34.42 19.19 -21.66
N PRO A 46 35.62 18.69 -22.01
CA PRO A 46 35.77 17.31 -22.48
C PRO A 46 35.28 16.28 -21.46
N LEU A 47 35.55 16.46 -20.17
CA LEU A 47 35.08 15.53 -19.13
C LEU A 47 33.55 15.51 -19.02
N LEU A 48 32.88 16.65 -19.13
CA LEU A 48 31.41 16.72 -19.14
C LEU A 48 30.82 16.07 -20.39
N ILE A 49 31.45 16.24 -21.55
CA ILE A 49 31.03 15.58 -22.79
C ILE A 49 31.19 14.06 -22.66
N ILE A 50 32.34 13.59 -22.16
CA ILE A 50 32.60 12.16 -21.92
C ILE A 50 31.58 11.60 -20.92
N ALA A 51 31.29 12.30 -19.83
CA ALA A 51 30.30 11.88 -18.84
C ALA A 51 28.90 11.75 -19.47
N ASN A 52 28.48 12.71 -20.29
CA ASN A 52 27.18 12.65 -20.98
C ASN A 52 27.12 11.51 -22.01
N ILE A 53 28.23 11.22 -22.71
CA ILE A 53 28.30 10.07 -23.63
C ILE A 53 28.21 8.75 -22.86
N ILE A 54 28.89 8.63 -21.71
CA ILE A 54 28.84 7.44 -20.86
C ILE A 54 27.43 7.27 -20.29
N PHE A 55 26.83 8.30 -19.70
CA PHE A 55 25.48 8.25 -19.17
C PHE A 55 24.44 7.98 -20.27
N GLY A 56 24.57 8.62 -21.43
CA GLY A 56 23.72 8.36 -22.58
C GLY A 56 23.86 6.94 -23.12
N GLY A 57 25.08 6.41 -23.18
CA GLY A 57 25.36 5.03 -23.57
C GLY A 57 24.79 4.02 -22.57
N ILE A 58 24.99 4.23 -21.27
CA ILE A 58 24.39 3.42 -20.21
C ILE A 58 22.87 3.48 -20.27
N TYR A 59 22.29 4.66 -20.48
CA TYR A 59 20.85 4.85 -20.63
C TYR A 59 20.31 4.10 -21.86
N MET A 60 21.00 4.17 -22.99
CA MET A 60 20.61 3.44 -24.21
C MET A 60 20.75 1.93 -24.04
N ILE A 61 21.79 1.44 -23.36
CA ILE A 61 21.96 0.01 -23.05
C ILE A 61 20.86 -0.44 -22.06
N ALA A 62 20.57 0.34 -21.03
CA ALA A 62 19.50 0.07 -20.07
C ALA A 62 18.13 0.06 -20.77
N ARG A 63 17.87 1.03 -21.65
CA ARG A 63 16.65 1.11 -22.46
C ARG A 63 16.55 -0.03 -23.46
N ALA A 64 17.64 -0.43 -24.09
CA ALA A 64 17.68 -1.58 -25.01
C ALA A 64 17.46 -2.90 -24.26
N LYS A 65 18.05 -3.07 -23.06
CA LYS A 65 17.73 -4.19 -22.17
C LYS A 65 16.26 -4.19 -21.78
N PHE A 66 15.71 -3.04 -21.40
CA PHE A 66 14.30 -2.88 -21.05
C PHE A 66 13.35 -3.15 -22.23
N GLN A 67 13.72 -2.75 -23.45
CA GLN A 67 12.97 -3.08 -24.67
C GLN A 67 13.09 -4.54 -25.06
N LYS A 68 14.25 -5.18 -24.86
CA LYS A 68 14.45 -6.62 -25.08
C LYS A 68 13.70 -7.46 -24.04
N ASP A 69 13.40 -6.88 -22.87
CA ASP A 69 12.56 -7.45 -21.83
C ASP A 69 11.05 -7.16 -22.02
N LYS A 70 10.64 -6.59 -23.17
CA LYS A 70 9.26 -6.71 -23.67
C LYS A 70 8.93 -8.14 -24.16
N ARG A 71 9.52 -9.16 -23.53
CA ARG A 71 8.79 -10.43 -23.47
C ARG A 71 7.54 -10.12 -22.69
N MET A 72 6.41 -10.16 -23.39
CA MET A 72 5.09 -10.22 -22.77
C MET A 72 5.22 -11.09 -21.53
N PRO A 73 4.82 -10.62 -20.33
CA PRO A 73 4.89 -11.46 -19.14
C PRO A 73 4.31 -12.81 -19.51
N PRO A 74 4.99 -13.93 -19.17
CA PRO A 74 4.51 -15.25 -19.54
C PRO A 74 3.04 -15.34 -19.20
N ASP A 75 2.26 -15.95 -20.10
CA ASP A 75 0.82 -16.09 -19.93
C ASP A 75 0.53 -16.79 -18.60
N TYR A 76 0.31 -16.00 -17.54
CA TYR A 76 0.17 -16.50 -16.17
C TYR A 76 -1.17 -17.23 -15.97
N SER A 77 -1.99 -17.38 -17.03
CA SER A 77 -3.15 -18.26 -17.08
C SER A 77 -2.81 -19.74 -17.24
N ASP A 78 -1.55 -20.08 -17.55
CA ASP A 78 -1.15 -21.48 -17.58
C ASP A 78 -0.95 -22.04 -16.15
N LEU A 79 -2.06 -22.44 -15.52
CA LEU A 79 -2.05 -23.15 -14.24
C LEU A 79 -1.37 -24.53 -14.34
N SER A 80 -1.01 -25.01 -15.54
CA SER A 80 -0.22 -26.25 -15.70
C SER A 80 1.22 -26.09 -15.20
N VAL A 81 1.68 -24.86 -14.95
CA VAL A 81 2.96 -24.55 -14.31
C VAL A 81 3.00 -25.04 -12.85
N CYS A 82 1.85 -25.17 -12.19
CA CYS A 82 1.75 -25.62 -10.81
C CYS A 82 1.74 -27.16 -10.72
N LYS A 83 2.90 -27.77 -10.44
CA LYS A 83 3.04 -29.24 -10.36
C LYS A 83 2.62 -29.81 -9.02
N ARG A 84 2.62 -28.99 -7.97
CA ARG A 84 2.27 -29.41 -6.61
C ARG A 84 0.76 -29.64 -6.47
N LYS A 85 0.39 -30.88 -6.14
CA LYS A 85 -0.99 -31.25 -5.80
C LYS A 85 -1.23 -31.07 -4.31
N PHE A 86 -2.38 -30.52 -3.95
CA PHE A 86 -2.86 -30.43 -2.57
C PHE A 86 -4.01 -31.41 -2.39
N ASN A 87 -3.96 -32.25 -1.35
CA ASN A 87 -5.06 -33.17 -1.02
C ASN A 87 -6.37 -32.42 -0.74
N ALA A 88 -6.25 -31.26 -0.07
CA ALA A 88 -7.29 -30.26 0.06
C ALA A 88 -6.69 -28.88 -0.22
N PRO A 89 -7.37 -28.01 -0.99
CA PRO A 89 -6.86 -26.69 -1.31
C PRO A 89 -6.79 -25.82 -0.03
N PRO A 90 -5.64 -25.16 0.25
CA PRO A 90 -5.55 -24.26 1.39
C PRO A 90 -6.41 -23.00 1.18
N LEU A 91 -7.03 -22.50 2.24
CA LEU A 91 -7.76 -21.24 2.24
C LEU A 91 -6.82 -20.09 2.64
N LEU A 92 -6.60 -19.16 1.72
CA LEU A 92 -5.84 -17.93 1.97
C LEU A 92 -6.80 -16.73 2.04
N ILE A 93 -6.77 -16.01 3.15
CA ILE A 93 -7.55 -14.81 3.39
C ILE A 93 -6.59 -13.63 3.54
N ILE A 94 -6.69 -12.67 2.63
CA ILE A 94 -5.87 -11.45 2.63
C ILE A 94 -6.78 -10.27 2.93
N SER A 95 -6.45 -9.49 3.94
CA SER A 95 -7.09 -8.20 4.24
C SER A 95 -6.14 -7.06 3.92
N SER A 96 -6.62 -6.10 3.14
CA SER A 96 -6.00 -4.80 2.89
C SER A 96 -6.86 -3.77 3.62
N ASP A 97 -6.36 -3.22 4.73
CA ASP A 97 -7.17 -2.36 5.60
C ASP A 97 -7.56 -1.07 4.86
N GLY A 98 -8.78 -0.58 5.09
CA GLY A 98 -9.26 0.64 4.44
C GLY A 98 -9.45 0.54 2.92
N PHE A 99 -9.37 -0.65 2.32
CA PHE A 99 -9.59 -0.83 0.89
C PHE A 99 -11.08 -0.66 0.55
N ARG A 100 -11.46 0.54 0.15
CA ARG A 100 -12.82 0.91 -0.24
C ARG A 100 -13.17 0.34 -1.62
N ASP A 101 -14.43 -0.06 -1.81
CA ASP A 101 -14.97 -0.61 -3.06
C ASP A 101 -14.67 0.28 -4.28
N SER A 102 -14.85 1.60 -4.14
CA SER A 102 -14.61 2.58 -5.22
C SER A 102 -13.16 2.64 -5.72
N TYR A 103 -12.20 2.04 -5.01
CA TYR A 103 -10.81 1.95 -5.48
C TYR A 103 -10.63 0.95 -6.62
N LEU A 104 -11.57 -0.01 -6.78
CA LEU A 104 -11.55 -0.97 -7.88
C LEU A 104 -11.84 -0.30 -9.25
N ASP A 105 -12.60 0.79 -9.25
CA ASP A 105 -13.00 1.49 -10.48
C ASP A 105 -11.82 2.22 -11.17
N GLN A 106 -10.70 2.39 -10.46
CA GLN A 106 -9.53 3.13 -10.96
C GLN A 106 -8.65 2.31 -11.93
N ASN A 107 -8.83 0.99 -11.98
CA ASN A 107 -8.07 0.06 -12.83
C ASN A 107 -6.52 0.18 -12.69
N ILE A 108 -6.05 0.61 -11.51
CA ILE A 108 -4.62 0.78 -11.18
C ILE A 108 -4.02 -0.41 -10.42
N THR A 109 -4.82 -1.46 -10.20
CA THR A 109 -4.44 -2.66 -9.42
C THR A 109 -4.46 -3.92 -10.31
N PRO A 110 -3.54 -4.08 -11.27
CA PRO A 110 -3.58 -5.16 -12.26
C PRO A 110 -3.61 -6.57 -11.66
N ALA A 111 -3.04 -6.80 -10.47
CA ALA A 111 -3.13 -8.10 -9.80
C ALA A 111 -4.54 -8.36 -9.26
N ILE A 112 -5.16 -7.36 -8.64
CA ILE A 112 -6.54 -7.45 -8.14
C ILE A 112 -7.51 -7.57 -9.32
N GLN A 113 -7.29 -6.81 -10.40
CA GLN A 113 -8.10 -6.91 -11.62
C GLN A 113 -8.05 -8.32 -12.23
N ARG A 114 -6.89 -8.99 -12.20
CA ARG A 114 -6.81 -10.41 -12.60
C ARG A 114 -7.64 -11.31 -11.70
N LEU A 115 -7.62 -11.11 -10.38
CA LEU A 115 -8.47 -11.87 -9.45
C LEU A 115 -9.96 -11.66 -9.73
N ILE A 116 -10.37 -10.44 -10.10
CA ILE A 116 -11.74 -10.12 -10.48
C ILE A 116 -12.12 -10.80 -11.79
N ASN A 117 -11.25 -10.73 -12.81
CA ASN A 117 -11.55 -11.25 -14.15
C ASN A 117 -11.59 -12.78 -14.21
N TYR A 118 -10.75 -13.46 -13.41
CA TYR A 118 -10.62 -14.93 -13.42
C TYR A 118 -11.20 -15.61 -12.17
N GLY A 119 -11.81 -14.83 -11.26
CA GLY A 119 -12.39 -15.30 -10.02
C GLY A 119 -13.83 -14.87 -9.84
N THR A 120 -14.25 -14.72 -8.58
CA THR A 120 -15.57 -14.18 -8.21
C THR A 120 -15.37 -12.88 -7.43
N HIS A 121 -16.20 -11.88 -7.70
CA HIS A 121 -16.20 -10.62 -6.97
C HIS A 121 -17.63 -10.19 -6.60
N SER A 122 -17.76 -9.50 -5.47
CA SER A 122 -18.96 -8.76 -5.09
C SER A 122 -18.78 -7.28 -5.44
N LYS A 123 -19.89 -6.55 -5.62
CA LYS A 123 -19.86 -5.08 -5.79
C LYS A 123 -19.23 -4.37 -4.59
N PHE A 124 -19.56 -4.83 -3.39
CA PHE A 124 -18.99 -4.36 -2.13
C PHE A 124 -19.27 -5.38 -1.01
N MET A 125 -18.62 -5.18 0.14
CA MET A 125 -18.90 -5.89 1.39
C MET A 125 -19.26 -4.87 2.46
N ILE A 126 -20.42 -5.02 3.10
CA ILE A 126 -20.88 -4.08 4.14
C ILE A 126 -20.16 -4.40 5.45
N PRO A 127 -19.43 -3.45 6.06
CA PRO A 127 -18.81 -3.67 7.36
C PRO A 127 -19.86 -3.67 8.49
N THR A 128 -19.49 -4.29 9.60
CA THR A 128 -20.19 -4.08 10.87
C THR A 128 -20.00 -2.65 11.38
N PHE A 129 -20.92 -2.18 12.23
CA PHE A 129 -20.77 -0.91 12.92
C PHE A 129 -20.12 -1.10 14.31
N PRO A 130 -19.12 -0.27 14.69
CA PRO A 130 -18.51 0.79 13.89
C PRO A 130 -17.55 0.24 12.83
N SER A 131 -17.37 0.98 11.72
CA SER A 131 -16.47 0.63 10.61
C SER A 131 -15.00 0.88 10.97
N LYS A 132 -14.50 0.15 11.97
CA LYS A 132 -13.14 0.21 12.52
C LYS A 132 -12.41 -1.11 12.32
N THR A 133 -11.08 -1.06 12.22
CA THR A 133 -10.19 -2.22 12.00
C THR A 133 -10.50 -3.40 12.92
N PHE A 134 -10.34 -3.27 14.24
CA PHE A 134 -10.41 -4.40 15.17
C PHE A 134 -11.81 -5.02 15.24
N PRO A 135 -12.91 -4.24 15.38
CA PRO A 135 -14.25 -4.81 15.34
C PRO A 135 -14.52 -5.61 14.07
N ASN A 136 -14.24 -5.04 12.89
CA ASN A 136 -14.57 -5.70 11.62
C ASN A 136 -13.69 -6.91 11.32
N HIS A 137 -12.38 -6.83 11.56
CA HIS A 137 -11.51 -7.98 11.34
C HIS A 137 -11.84 -9.14 12.28
N TYR A 138 -12.25 -8.84 13.52
CA TYR A 138 -12.67 -9.89 14.43
C TYR A 138 -14.08 -10.41 14.11
N SER A 139 -14.98 -9.59 13.59
CA SER A 139 -16.25 -10.04 13.00
C SER A 139 -16.02 -10.99 11.82
N ILE A 140 -15.11 -10.67 10.90
CA ILE A 140 -14.75 -11.56 9.78
C ILE A 140 -14.19 -12.89 10.29
N ALA A 141 -13.34 -12.85 11.34
CA ALA A 141 -12.75 -14.06 11.89
C ALA A 141 -13.76 -14.95 12.64
N THR A 142 -14.85 -14.40 13.17
CA THR A 142 -15.75 -15.12 14.10
C THR A 142 -17.17 -15.31 13.58
N GLY A 143 -17.60 -14.54 12.57
CA GLY A 143 -18.99 -14.47 12.12
C GLY A 143 -19.94 -13.77 13.10
N LEU A 144 -19.42 -13.11 14.15
CA LEU A 144 -20.20 -12.46 15.19
C LEU A 144 -20.23 -10.94 14.99
N TYR A 145 -21.27 -10.26 15.48
CA TYR A 145 -21.24 -8.79 15.59
C TYR A 145 -20.34 -8.33 16.75
N PRO A 146 -19.86 -7.07 16.73
CA PRO A 146 -19.04 -6.49 17.79
C PRO A 146 -19.53 -6.69 19.22
N ALA A 147 -20.85 -6.55 19.43
CA ALA A 147 -21.47 -6.77 20.73
C ALA A 147 -21.35 -8.21 21.27
N TRP A 148 -21.18 -9.21 20.39
CA TRP A 148 -21.11 -10.63 20.75
C TRP A 148 -19.68 -11.13 20.87
N HIS A 149 -18.76 -10.64 20.04
CA HIS A 149 -17.34 -11.02 20.14
C HIS A 149 -16.53 -10.10 21.07
N GLY A 150 -17.15 -9.06 21.63
CA GLY A 150 -16.59 -8.22 22.70
C GLY A 150 -15.64 -7.10 22.25
N ILE A 151 -15.35 -6.98 20.96
CA ILE A 151 -14.43 -5.97 20.42
C ILE A 151 -15.25 -4.89 19.73
N VAL A 152 -15.68 -3.90 20.50
CA VAL A 152 -16.66 -2.88 20.05
C VAL A 152 -16.04 -1.65 19.40
N ASP A 153 -14.77 -1.35 19.69
CA ASP A 153 -13.97 -0.31 19.03
C ASP A 153 -12.48 -0.68 19.08
N ASN A 154 -11.62 0.07 18.39
CA ASN A 154 -10.17 0.00 18.51
C ASN A 154 -9.66 0.46 19.89
N HIS A 155 -10.47 1.24 20.62
CA HIS A 155 -10.19 1.71 21.98
C HIS A 155 -11.50 1.96 22.75
N PHE A 156 -11.69 1.29 23.88
CA PHE A 156 -12.89 1.44 24.72
C PHE A 156 -12.61 1.02 26.17
N TYR A 157 -13.42 1.51 27.11
CA TYR A 157 -13.33 1.13 28.53
C TYR A 157 -14.31 0.02 28.87
N ASP A 158 -13.87 -0.96 29.65
CA ASP A 158 -14.73 -2.01 30.21
C ASP A 158 -14.81 -1.86 31.75
N PRO A 159 -16.01 -1.63 32.33
CA PRO A 159 -16.18 -1.50 33.78
C PRO A 159 -15.92 -2.78 34.59
N GLN A 160 -16.05 -3.97 33.99
CA GLN A 160 -15.75 -5.24 34.66
C GLN A 160 -14.24 -5.45 34.75
N PHE A 161 -13.51 -5.18 33.67
CA PHE A 161 -12.04 -5.21 33.70
C PHE A 161 -11.42 -3.98 34.38
N LYS A 162 -12.20 -2.91 34.58
CA LYS A 162 -11.74 -1.61 35.08
C LYS A 162 -10.53 -1.09 34.29
N ALA A 163 -10.52 -1.32 32.99
CA ALA A 163 -9.38 -1.08 32.13
C ALA A 163 -9.83 -0.64 30.73
N PHE A 164 -8.92 -0.02 29.99
CA PHE A 164 -9.14 0.28 28.57
C PHE A 164 -8.60 -0.83 27.70
N PHE A 165 -9.41 -1.28 26.76
CA PHE A 165 -8.95 -1.98 25.58
C PHE A 165 -8.17 -1.01 24.68
N LYS A 166 -7.08 -1.50 24.12
CA LYS A 166 -6.30 -0.88 23.04
C LYS A 166 -5.73 -1.97 22.14
N LYS A 167 -5.35 -1.63 20.91
CA LYS A 167 -4.82 -2.59 19.92
C LYS A 167 -3.67 -3.48 20.44
N SER A 168 -2.85 -2.99 21.38
CA SER A 168 -1.74 -3.72 22.00
C SER A 168 -2.12 -4.55 23.24
N THR A 169 -3.40 -4.66 23.57
CA THR A 169 -3.88 -5.39 24.74
C THR A 169 -3.73 -6.89 24.51
N ASN A 170 -2.97 -7.54 25.38
CA ASN A 170 -2.73 -8.99 25.36
C ASN A 170 -3.43 -9.74 26.50
N GLN A 171 -4.06 -9.03 27.43
CA GLN A 171 -4.83 -9.63 28.53
C GLN A 171 -5.92 -10.56 27.97
N SER A 172 -6.13 -11.71 28.61
CA SER A 172 -7.19 -12.64 28.25
C SER A 172 -8.58 -12.09 28.59
N GLY A 173 -9.60 -12.49 27.83
CA GLY A 173 -11.01 -12.19 28.14
C GLY A 173 -11.64 -11.08 27.29
N TRP A 174 -10.84 -10.19 26.68
CA TRP A 174 -11.35 -9.16 25.77
C TRP A 174 -11.94 -9.74 24.48
N PHE A 175 -11.28 -10.75 23.94
CA PHE A 175 -11.70 -11.42 22.71
C PHE A 175 -12.64 -12.56 23.07
N LEU A 176 -13.93 -12.44 22.74
CA LEU A 176 -14.95 -13.48 22.92
C LEU A 176 -15.18 -14.27 21.62
N GLY A 177 -16.08 -15.26 21.64
CA GLY A 177 -16.35 -16.10 20.47
C GLY A 177 -15.17 -16.98 20.03
N GLU A 178 -15.37 -17.72 18.94
CA GLU A 178 -14.36 -18.60 18.36
C GLU A 178 -13.90 -18.07 17.00
N PRO A 179 -12.63 -17.65 16.85
CA PRO A 179 -12.12 -17.27 15.56
C PRO A 179 -11.80 -18.50 14.70
N ILE A 180 -11.91 -18.36 13.38
CA ILE A 180 -11.80 -19.43 12.39
C ILE A 180 -10.49 -20.22 12.47
N TRP A 181 -9.38 -19.60 12.88
CA TRP A 181 -8.12 -20.32 13.12
C TRP A 181 -8.20 -21.31 14.28
N LYS A 182 -8.96 -21.00 15.33
CA LYS A 182 -9.24 -21.93 16.43
C LYS A 182 -10.19 -23.04 16.00
N THR A 183 -11.18 -22.72 15.17
CA THR A 183 -12.08 -23.73 14.57
C THR A 183 -11.31 -24.72 13.70
N ALA A 184 -10.38 -24.24 12.86
CA ALA A 184 -9.50 -25.09 12.06
C ALA A 184 -8.67 -26.04 12.94
N GLN A 185 -8.06 -25.53 14.01
CA GLN A 185 -7.31 -26.35 14.98
C GLN A 185 -8.17 -27.42 15.64
N LYS A 186 -9.39 -27.08 16.06
CA LYS A 186 -10.33 -28.05 16.64
C LYS A 186 -10.73 -29.16 15.66
N ALA A 187 -10.75 -28.85 14.37
CA ALA A 187 -10.97 -29.83 13.31
C ALA A 187 -9.70 -30.63 12.93
N GLY A 188 -8.59 -30.48 13.67
CA GLY A 188 -7.33 -31.16 13.40
C GLY A 188 -6.52 -30.53 12.27
N LEU A 189 -6.87 -29.33 11.81
CA LEU A 189 -6.17 -28.61 10.74
C LEU A 189 -5.18 -27.59 11.31
N LYS A 190 -4.08 -27.34 10.59
CA LYS A 190 -3.11 -26.29 10.95
C LYS A 190 -3.58 -24.93 10.40
N SER A 191 -3.36 -23.87 11.16
CA SER A 191 -3.69 -22.49 10.76
C SER A 191 -2.47 -21.57 10.90
N GLY A 192 -2.23 -20.73 9.89
CA GLY A 192 -1.20 -19.70 9.87
C GLY A 192 -1.82 -18.31 9.90
N VAL A 193 -1.36 -17.41 10.77
CA VAL A 193 -1.88 -16.03 10.81
C VAL A 193 -0.77 -15.01 10.89
N PHE A 194 -0.74 -14.13 9.90
CA PHE A 194 0.18 -13.01 9.80
C PHE A 194 -0.59 -11.72 10.13
N PHE A 195 -0.47 -11.25 11.37
CA PHE A 195 -0.94 -9.94 11.85
C PHE A 195 -2.46 -9.73 11.92
N TRP A 196 -3.29 -10.77 11.80
CA TRP A 196 -4.74 -10.57 11.91
C TRP A 196 -5.15 -10.10 13.32
N PRO A 197 -6.00 -9.08 13.48
CA PRO A 197 -6.48 -8.62 14.77
C PRO A 197 -7.05 -9.74 15.65
N GLY A 198 -6.52 -9.87 16.87
CA GLY A 198 -6.90 -10.90 17.83
C GLY A 198 -6.15 -12.23 17.72
N SER A 199 -5.30 -12.42 16.71
CA SER A 199 -4.51 -13.66 16.55
C SER A 199 -3.40 -13.85 17.59
N GLU A 200 -3.02 -12.79 18.29
CA GLU A 200 -2.01 -12.77 19.37
C GLU A 200 -2.63 -12.84 20.77
N ALA A 201 -3.96 -12.93 20.86
CA ALA A 201 -4.64 -13.00 22.14
C ALA A 201 -4.31 -14.33 22.85
N MET A 202 -3.95 -14.24 24.14
CA MET A 202 -3.65 -15.43 24.94
C MET A 202 -4.79 -16.46 24.88
N GLY A 203 -4.44 -17.73 24.66
CA GLY A 203 -5.39 -18.84 24.57
C GLY A 203 -6.16 -18.94 23.23
N LYS A 204 -5.83 -18.08 22.25
CA LYS A 204 -6.38 -18.12 20.88
C LYS A 204 -5.29 -18.08 19.81
N LEU A 205 -4.10 -18.63 20.11
CA LEU A 205 -2.97 -18.60 19.17
C LEU A 205 -3.13 -19.64 18.04
N PRO A 206 -2.93 -19.24 16.77
CA PRO A 206 -2.82 -20.14 15.61
C PRO A 206 -1.60 -21.07 15.69
N SER A 207 -1.56 -22.10 14.83
CA SER A 207 -0.42 -23.04 14.77
C SER A 207 0.88 -22.34 14.36
N LEU A 208 0.79 -21.44 13.38
CA LEU A 208 1.87 -20.52 12.98
C LEU A 208 1.33 -19.10 13.13
N TRP A 209 2.07 -18.22 13.80
CA TRP A 209 1.63 -16.84 13.97
C TRP A 209 2.81 -15.88 14.05
N MET A 210 2.54 -14.61 13.75
CA MET A 210 3.52 -13.54 13.79
C MET A 210 3.05 -12.45 14.74
N LYS A 211 3.92 -12.00 15.66
CA LYS A 211 3.64 -10.86 16.53
C LYS A 211 3.62 -9.57 15.72
N TYR A 212 2.59 -8.75 15.92
CA TYR A 212 2.32 -7.55 15.16
C TYR A 212 3.50 -6.58 15.21
N ASN A 213 3.95 -6.19 14.03
CA ASN A 213 4.99 -5.19 13.85
C ASN A 213 4.76 -4.52 12.49
N SER A 214 4.19 -3.31 12.51
CA SER A 214 3.87 -2.55 11.30
C SER A 214 5.10 -2.24 10.43
N SER A 215 6.30 -2.23 11.01
CA SER A 215 7.56 -2.01 10.28
C SER A 215 7.99 -3.20 9.41
N VAL A 216 7.34 -4.37 9.53
CA VAL A 216 7.66 -5.52 8.68
C VAL A 216 7.21 -5.27 7.24
N PRO A 217 8.13 -5.30 6.25
CA PRO A 217 7.81 -5.04 4.85
C PRO A 217 6.78 -6.03 4.29
N PHE A 218 5.90 -5.56 3.42
CA PHE A 218 4.85 -6.40 2.81
C PHE A 218 5.39 -7.59 2.01
N THR A 219 6.53 -7.41 1.33
CA THR A 219 7.22 -8.49 0.61
C THR A 219 7.63 -9.62 1.55
N TYR A 220 8.19 -9.30 2.71
CA TYR A 220 8.53 -10.31 3.72
C TYR A 220 7.30 -11.08 4.22
N ARG A 221 6.16 -10.40 4.37
CA ARG A 221 4.90 -11.06 4.77
C ARG A 221 4.52 -12.09 3.72
N VAL A 222 4.51 -11.70 2.45
CA VAL A 222 4.17 -12.58 1.31
C VAL A 222 5.13 -13.74 1.17
N ASP A 223 6.44 -13.50 1.25
CA ASP A 223 7.46 -14.55 1.23
C ASP A 223 7.23 -15.56 2.36
N THR A 224 6.82 -15.09 3.53
CA THR A 224 6.47 -15.96 4.66
C THR A 224 5.22 -16.80 4.37
N LEU A 225 4.17 -16.22 3.76
CA LEU A 225 2.98 -16.99 3.39
C LEU A 225 3.32 -18.07 2.35
N ILE A 226 4.14 -17.73 1.35
CA ILE A 226 4.63 -18.69 0.35
C ILE A 226 5.45 -19.79 1.03
N LYS A 227 6.33 -19.43 1.97
CA LYS A 227 7.09 -20.42 2.76
C LYS A 227 6.18 -21.36 3.52
N TRP A 228 5.13 -20.86 4.16
CA TRP A 228 4.13 -21.69 4.86
C TRP A 228 3.41 -22.64 3.90
N LEU A 229 3.04 -22.18 2.70
CA LEU A 229 2.41 -23.01 1.68
C LEU A 229 3.34 -24.07 1.08
N LYS A 230 4.67 -23.88 1.19
CA LYS A 230 5.67 -24.85 0.71
C LYS A 230 6.04 -25.92 1.74
N LEU A 231 5.61 -25.77 3.00
CA LEU A 231 5.86 -26.75 4.06
C LEU A 231 5.37 -28.16 3.69
N PRO A 232 5.95 -29.22 4.30
CA PRO A 232 5.43 -30.59 4.22
C PRO A 232 3.93 -30.66 4.55
N ASP A 233 3.23 -31.66 4.01
CA ASP A 233 1.76 -31.77 4.12
C ASP A 233 1.25 -31.80 5.56
N ASP A 234 1.99 -32.43 6.47
CA ASP A 234 1.69 -32.52 7.89
C ASP A 234 2.02 -31.23 8.65
N GLU A 235 2.86 -30.34 8.10
CA GLU A 235 3.25 -29.05 8.68
C GLU A 235 2.51 -27.84 8.10
N ARG A 236 2.03 -27.95 6.87
CA ARG A 236 1.42 -26.87 6.10
C ARG A 236 0.07 -26.45 6.69
N PRO A 237 -0.17 -25.14 6.90
CA PRO A 237 -1.50 -24.66 7.26
C PRO A 237 -2.53 -24.89 6.15
N SER A 238 -3.71 -25.38 6.55
CA SER A 238 -4.90 -25.45 5.69
C SER A 238 -5.63 -24.11 5.59
N LEU A 239 -5.42 -23.23 6.58
CA LEU A 239 -5.96 -21.87 6.64
C LEU A 239 -4.82 -20.88 6.85
N ILE A 240 -4.75 -19.84 6.05
CA ILE A 240 -3.81 -18.73 6.21
C ILE A 240 -4.57 -17.40 6.19
N GLN A 241 -4.33 -16.56 7.20
CA GLN A 241 -4.83 -15.18 7.24
C GLN A 241 -3.68 -14.19 7.24
N ALA A 242 -3.78 -13.13 6.45
CA ALA A 242 -2.76 -12.09 6.37
C ALA A 242 -3.37 -10.69 6.33
N TYR A 243 -2.75 -9.76 7.04
CA TYR A 243 -3.18 -8.37 7.15
C TYR A 243 -2.12 -7.41 6.59
N PHE A 244 -2.59 -6.39 5.87
CA PHE A 244 -1.81 -5.30 5.30
C PHE A 244 -2.46 -3.96 5.68
N GLU A 245 -1.67 -3.02 6.18
CA GLU A 245 -2.15 -1.72 6.68
C GLU A 245 -2.58 -0.74 5.59
N GLU A 246 -2.14 -0.94 4.34
CA GLU A 246 -2.53 -0.05 3.24
C GLU A 246 -3.80 -0.57 2.56
N PRO A 247 -4.63 0.32 1.96
CA PRO A 247 -4.46 1.78 1.85
C PRO A 247 -4.93 2.61 3.06
N ASP A 248 -5.32 2.00 4.18
CA ASP A 248 -5.84 2.72 5.36
C ASP A 248 -4.87 3.81 5.86
N LEU A 249 -3.58 3.49 5.98
CA LEU A 249 -2.59 4.45 6.45
C LEU A 249 -2.46 5.65 5.50
N ALA A 250 -2.31 5.41 4.18
CA ALA A 250 -2.31 6.46 3.18
C ALA A 250 -3.60 7.30 3.21
N GLY A 251 -4.75 6.65 3.35
CA GLY A 251 -6.06 7.28 3.43
C GLY A 251 -6.19 8.19 4.67
N HIS A 252 -5.67 7.74 5.82
CA HIS A 252 -5.62 8.55 7.04
C HIS A 252 -4.72 9.77 6.91
N MET A 253 -3.60 9.67 6.19
CA MET A 253 -2.63 10.76 6.03
C MET A 253 -3.09 11.82 5.03
N SER A 254 -3.71 11.41 3.92
CA SER A 254 -3.91 12.30 2.76
C SER A 254 -5.34 12.31 2.23
N GLY A 255 -6.25 11.54 2.83
CA GLY A 255 -7.61 11.37 2.35
C GLY A 255 -7.74 10.34 1.23
N PRO A 256 -8.97 9.83 0.99
CA PRO A 256 -9.22 8.67 0.12
C PRO A 256 -8.97 8.93 -1.37
N ASN A 257 -8.99 10.19 -1.81
CA ASN A 257 -8.84 10.57 -3.23
C ASN A 257 -7.47 11.21 -3.53
N SER A 258 -6.43 10.82 -2.80
CA SER A 258 -5.09 11.39 -2.91
C SER A 258 -4.14 10.54 -3.74
N ASP A 259 -3.10 11.16 -4.29
CA ASP A 259 -2.02 10.46 -5.00
C ASP A 259 -1.29 9.45 -4.08
N THR A 260 -1.17 9.75 -2.79
CA THR A 260 -0.59 8.82 -1.80
C THR A 260 -1.38 7.51 -1.74
N VAL A 261 -2.72 7.57 -1.76
CA VAL A 261 -3.58 6.38 -1.80
C VAL A 261 -3.40 5.63 -3.12
N ILE A 262 -3.35 6.33 -4.25
CA ILE A 262 -3.07 5.72 -5.57
C ILE A 262 -1.74 4.94 -5.56
N LEU A 263 -0.68 5.53 -5.02
CA LEU A 263 0.63 4.87 -4.90
C LEU A 263 0.56 3.64 -3.99
N SER A 264 -0.17 3.71 -2.88
CA SER A 264 -0.36 2.57 -1.97
C SER A 264 -1.06 1.38 -2.66
N HIS A 265 -2.06 1.65 -3.52
CA HIS A 265 -2.72 0.63 -4.33
C HIS A 265 -1.76 -0.04 -5.32
N MET A 266 -0.92 0.75 -5.98
CA MET A 266 0.09 0.23 -6.91
C MET A 266 1.11 -0.65 -6.18
N LEU A 267 1.55 -0.26 -4.98
CA LEU A 267 2.44 -1.06 -4.14
C LEU A 267 1.81 -2.41 -3.77
N LEU A 268 0.57 -2.40 -3.29
CA LEU A 268 -0.17 -3.62 -2.95
C LEU A 268 -0.37 -4.53 -4.17
N SER A 269 -0.71 -3.96 -5.32
CA SER A 269 -0.87 -4.73 -6.57
C SER A 269 0.46 -5.22 -7.16
N GLY A 270 1.59 -4.62 -6.79
CA GLY A 270 2.92 -5.05 -7.20
C GLY A 270 3.37 -6.33 -6.53
N ILE A 271 2.74 -6.69 -5.40
CA ILE A 271 3.02 -7.92 -4.65
C ILE A 271 2.45 -9.11 -5.41
N LYS A 272 3.32 -10.00 -5.89
CA LYS A 272 2.94 -11.19 -6.64
C LYS A 272 3.00 -12.43 -5.75
N PHE A 273 1.87 -13.13 -5.64
CA PHE A 273 1.83 -14.50 -5.12
C PHE A 273 2.05 -15.45 -6.29
N ILE A 274 3.28 -15.89 -6.52
CA ILE A 274 3.56 -17.00 -7.44
C ILE A 274 3.82 -18.23 -6.57
N ILE A 275 2.82 -19.10 -6.49
CA ILE A 275 2.89 -20.37 -5.75
C ILE A 275 2.88 -21.49 -6.78
N CYS A 276 3.90 -21.56 -7.62
CA CYS A 276 4.14 -22.72 -8.47
C CYS A 276 5.61 -23.10 -8.35
N ASP A 277 5.88 -24.35 -7.98
CA ASP A 277 7.13 -25.06 -8.25
C ASP A 277 6.83 -26.14 -9.30
#